data_AF-A0A1D7UA96-F1
#
_entry.id   AF-A0A1D7UA96-F1
#
_cell.length_a   1.000
_cell.length_b   1.000
_cell.length_c   1.000
_cell.angle_alpha   90.00
_cell.angle_beta   90.00
_cell.angle_gamma   90.00
#
_symmetry.space_group_name_H-M   'P 1'
#
loop_
_entity.id
_entity.type
_entity.pdbx_description
1 polymer ?
#
loop_
_entity_poly.entity_id
_entity_poly.type
_entity_poly.pdbx_seq_one_letter_code
_entity_poly.pdbx_strand_id
1 'polypeptide(L)'
;MAFATQAEVVNAAPQAAAPETVNVLVDHAKVVRLPERAQTVIVGNPGIADVSVQKNGVMVVTGKSFGVTNLIALDAGGALLAESLVRVSAASDSILTVQRGLERESYSCTPICQPSVQLGDAQKYFGEVGGQTTARNNLAVGTNR
;
A
#
# COMPACT_ATOMS: atom_id res chain seq x y z
N MET A 1 -23.96 32.20 -55.75
CA MET A 1 -22.97 32.44 -54.69
C MET A 1 -23.05 31.27 -53.73
N ALA A 2 -22.02 30.42 -53.72
CA ALA A 2 -21.99 29.15 -52.99
C ALA A 2 -21.37 29.36 -51.61
N PHE A 3 -22.05 28.92 -50.55
CA PHE A 3 -21.49 28.85 -49.20
C PHE A 3 -21.17 27.39 -48.88
N ALA A 4 -19.88 27.05 -48.84
CA ALA A 4 -19.41 25.75 -48.41
C ALA A 4 -19.34 25.72 -46.87
N THR A 5 -20.19 24.92 -46.25
CA THR A 5 -20.11 24.57 -44.83
C THR A 5 -19.09 23.45 -44.64
N GLN A 6 -17.98 23.75 -43.96
CA GLN A 6 -17.00 22.75 -43.53
C GLN A 6 -17.39 22.21 -42.15
N ALA A 7 -17.39 20.88 -42.00
CA ALA A 7 -17.59 20.20 -40.72
C ALA A 7 -16.21 19.94 -40.08
N GLU A 8 -15.98 20.49 -38.89
CA GLU A 8 -14.80 20.19 -38.07
C GLU A 8 -15.00 18.86 -37.33
N VAL A 9 -14.17 17.87 -37.67
CA VAL A 9 -14.03 16.62 -36.92
C VAL A 9 -13.18 16.89 -35.68
N VAL A 10 -13.80 16.88 -34.50
CA VAL A 10 -13.09 16.93 -33.21
C VAL A 10 -12.42 15.57 -32.99
N ASN A 11 -11.13 15.49 -33.30
CA ASN A 11 -10.31 14.30 -33.07
C ASN A 11 -9.97 14.24 -31.57
N ALA A 12 -10.68 13.40 -30.81
CA ALA A 12 -10.37 13.16 -29.40
C ALA A 12 -8.98 12.50 -29.29
N ALA A 13 -8.03 13.19 -28.65
CA ALA A 13 -6.70 12.64 -28.40
C ALA A 13 -6.81 11.39 -27.49
N PRO A 14 -5.98 10.35 -27.71
CA PRO A 14 -5.95 9.21 -26.81
C PRO A 14 -5.48 9.67 -25.44
N GLN A 15 -6.33 9.54 -24.43
CA GLN A 15 -5.93 9.71 -23.04
C GLN A 15 -4.96 8.58 -22.72
N ALA A 16 -3.67 8.89 -22.58
CA ALA A 16 -2.70 7.95 -22.03
C ALA A 16 -3.21 7.53 -20.64
N ALA A 17 -3.60 6.27 -20.48
CA ALA A 17 -4.05 5.74 -19.21
C ALA A 17 -2.90 5.90 -18.20
N ALA A 18 -3.11 6.72 -17.17
CA ALA A 18 -2.15 6.86 -16.09
C ALA A 18 -1.90 5.49 -15.44
N PRO A 19 -0.66 5.19 -15.01
CA PRO A 19 -0.36 3.93 -14.33
C PRO A 19 -1.30 3.75 -13.13
N GLU A 20 -1.95 2.58 -13.07
CA GLU A 20 -2.89 2.27 -12.01
C GLU A 20 -2.17 2.35 -10.65
N THR A 21 -2.71 3.14 -9.72
CA THR A 21 -2.10 3.35 -8.41
C THR A 21 -2.94 2.70 -7.32
N VAL A 22 -2.38 1.70 -6.66
CA VAL A 22 -2.96 0.98 -5.53
C VAL A 22 -2.54 1.67 -4.24
N ASN A 23 -3.47 2.42 -3.64
CA ASN A 23 -3.27 2.98 -2.30
C ASN A 23 -3.59 1.92 -1.23
N VAL A 24 -2.65 1.70 -0.32
CA VAL A 24 -2.74 0.77 0.82
C VAL A 24 -2.29 1.50 2.09
N LEU A 25 -2.86 1.12 3.23
CA LEU A 25 -2.42 1.64 4.53
C LEU A 25 -1.37 0.70 5.13
N VAL A 26 -0.42 1.24 5.91
CA VAL A 26 0.52 0.41 6.70
C VAL A 26 -0.29 -0.51 7.60
N ASP A 27 0.09 -1.79 7.67
CA ASP A 27 -0.58 -2.87 8.40
C ASP A 27 -1.99 -3.24 7.89
N HIS A 28 -2.42 -2.69 6.76
CA HIS A 28 -3.66 -3.08 6.09
C HIS A 28 -3.38 -3.89 4.83
N ALA A 29 -4.33 -4.76 4.50
CA ALA A 29 -4.37 -5.49 3.25
C ALA A 29 -5.46 -4.93 2.32
N LYS A 30 -5.16 -4.86 1.03
CA LYS A 30 -6.10 -4.51 -0.02
C LYS A 30 -6.16 -5.63 -1.05
N VAL A 31 -7.38 -5.99 -1.42
CA VAL A 31 -7.64 -6.99 -2.44
C VAL A 31 -7.65 -6.31 -3.81
N VAL A 32 -6.83 -6.81 -4.72
CA VAL A 32 -6.69 -6.34 -6.11
C VAL A 32 -6.89 -7.52 -7.05
N ARG A 33 -7.56 -7.31 -8.17
CA ARG A 33 -7.80 -8.36 -9.16
C ARG A 33 -6.63 -8.42 -10.14
N LEU A 34 -6.10 -9.62 -10.37
CA LEU A 34 -5.03 -9.83 -11.33
C LEU A 34 -5.59 -9.94 -12.76
N PRO A 35 -4.83 -9.53 -13.78
CA PRO A 35 -5.15 -9.87 -15.17
C PRO A 35 -5.22 -11.39 -15.36
N GLU A 36 -6.14 -11.87 -16.19
CA GLU A 36 -6.42 -13.32 -16.34
C GLU A 36 -5.21 -14.15 -16.79
N ARG A 37 -4.22 -13.53 -17.44
CA ARG A 37 -2.99 -14.21 -17.89
C ARG A 37 -1.79 -14.04 -16.98
N ALA A 38 -1.92 -13.33 -15.86
CA ALA A 38 -0.81 -13.08 -14.95
C ALA A 38 -0.45 -14.37 -14.20
N GLN A 39 0.81 -14.80 -14.35
CA GLN A 39 1.35 -15.97 -13.65
C GLN A 39 2.41 -15.60 -12.62
N THR A 40 3.16 -14.55 -12.92
CA THR A 40 4.24 -14.08 -12.06
C THR A 40 3.96 -12.65 -11.63
N VAL A 41 4.07 -12.39 -10.33
CA VAL A 41 4.02 -11.03 -9.77
C VAL A 41 5.36 -10.72 -9.14
N ILE A 42 5.90 -9.55 -9.47
CA ILE A 42 7.15 -9.04 -8.91
C ILE A 42 6.83 -7.77 -8.14
N VAL A 43 7.36 -7.67 -6.93
CA VAL A 43 7.31 -6.46 -6.11
C VAL A 43 8.68 -5.80 -6.15
N GLY A 44 8.73 -4.50 -6.47
CA GLY A 44 9.99 -3.76 -6.50
C GLY A 44 10.70 -3.74 -5.13
N ASN A 45 9.96 -3.47 -4.05
CA ASN A 45 10.48 -3.49 -2.69
C ASN A 45 9.54 -4.22 -1.71
N PRO A 46 9.84 -5.47 -1.31
CA PRO A 46 9.03 -6.24 -0.36
C PRO A 46 9.03 -5.71 1.08
N GLY A 47 9.90 -4.74 1.39
CA GLY A 47 9.90 -4.02 2.67
C GLY A 47 8.84 -2.93 2.75
N ILE A 48 8.34 -2.43 1.61
CA ILE A 48 7.28 -1.41 1.54
C ILE A 48 5.91 -2.08 1.47
N ALA A 49 5.73 -3.04 0.55
CA ALA A 49 4.50 -3.78 0.38
C ALA A 49 4.80 -5.24 0.06
N ASP A 50 3.89 -6.13 0.43
CA ASP A 50 4.00 -7.56 0.14
C ASP A 50 2.75 -8.05 -0.58
N VAL A 51 2.87 -9.12 -1.34
CA VAL A 51 1.76 -9.63 -2.15
C VAL A 51 1.60 -11.13 -2.01
N SER A 52 0.35 -11.56 -1.91
CA SER A 52 -0.02 -12.97 -1.91
C SER A 52 -1.04 -13.22 -3.01
N VAL A 53 -0.68 -14.06 -3.97
CA VAL A 53 -1.56 -14.45 -5.08
C VAL A 53 -2.44 -15.61 -4.63
N GLN A 54 -3.74 -15.45 -4.80
CA GLN A 54 -4.75 -16.46 -4.51
C GLN A 54 -5.17 -17.20 -5.79
N LYS A 55 -5.59 -18.46 -5.65
CA LYS A 55 -5.92 -19.35 -6.78
C LYS A 55 -7.09 -18.88 -7.65
N ASN A 56 -7.85 -17.89 -7.21
CA ASN A 56 -9.03 -17.34 -7.89
C ASN A 56 -8.75 -16.08 -8.72
N GLY A 57 -7.48 -15.81 -9.07
CA GLY A 57 -7.11 -14.61 -9.86
C GLY A 57 -7.18 -13.31 -9.06
N VAL A 58 -7.09 -13.44 -7.74
CA VAL A 58 -7.10 -12.32 -6.80
C VAL A 58 -5.74 -12.24 -6.12
N MET A 59 -5.25 -11.03 -5.91
CA MET A 59 -4.02 -10.78 -5.16
C MET A 59 -4.34 -9.91 -3.94
N VAL A 60 -3.78 -10.29 -2.82
CA VAL A 60 -3.83 -9.50 -1.58
C VAL A 60 -2.52 -8.73 -1.48
N VAL A 61 -2.61 -7.40 -1.47
CA VAL A 61 -1.48 -6.49 -1.28
C VAL A 61 -1.50 -5.99 0.14
N THR A 62 -0.45 -6.22 0.90
CA THR A 62 -0.30 -5.80 2.30
C THR A 62 0.72 -4.69 2.41
N GLY A 63 0.35 -3.56 3.00
CA GLY A 63 1.29 -2.47 3.29
C GLY A 63 2.13 -2.81 4.52
N LYS A 64 3.46 -2.81 4.38
CA LYS A 64 4.41 -3.09 5.48
C LYS A 64 5.09 -1.83 6.00
N SER A 65 5.47 -0.93 5.10
CA SER A 65 6.19 0.30 5.45
C SER A 65 5.79 1.43 4.52
N PHE A 66 5.98 2.67 4.97
CA PHE A 66 5.71 3.86 4.18
C PHE A 66 6.57 3.91 2.92
N GLY A 67 5.95 4.35 1.83
CA GLY A 67 6.67 4.61 0.60
C GLY A 67 5.84 4.36 -0.64
N VAL A 68 6.52 4.40 -1.78
CA VAL A 68 5.95 4.03 -3.07
C VAL A 68 6.85 2.94 -3.66
N THR A 69 6.23 1.84 -4.06
CA THR A 69 6.89 0.76 -4.83
C THR A 69 6.04 0.42 -6.05
N ASN A 70 6.53 -0.44 -6.92
CA ASN A 70 5.78 -0.90 -8.08
C ASN A 70 5.50 -2.41 -7.99
N LEU A 71 4.41 -2.80 -8.63
CA LEU A 71 4.01 -4.17 -8.87
C LEU A 71 4.03 -4.41 -10.37
N ILE A 72 4.66 -5.51 -10.76
CA ILE A 72 4.83 -5.91 -12.14
C ILE A 72 4.18 -7.29 -12.29
N ALA A 73 3.23 -7.41 -13.21
CA ALA A 73 2.59 -8.67 -13.54
C ALA A 73 3.07 -9.15 -14.92
N LEU A 74 3.55 -10.40 -14.98
CA LEU A 74 4.05 -11.04 -16.20
C LEU A 74 3.20 -12.27 -16.56
N ASP A 75 3.15 -12.59 -17.85
CA ASP A 75 2.58 -13.84 -18.35
C ASP A 75 3.59 -15.01 -18.28
N ALA A 76 3.15 -16.19 -18.75
CA ALA A 76 3.97 -17.40 -18.79
C ALA A 76 5.23 -17.28 -19.67
N GLY A 77 5.19 -16.40 -20.68
CA GLY A 77 6.29 -16.13 -21.59
C GLY A 77 7.23 -15.01 -21.10
N GLY A 78 6.96 -14.42 -19.93
CA GLY A 78 7.70 -13.29 -19.40
C GLY A 78 7.34 -11.94 -20.03
N ALA A 79 6.24 -11.86 -20.81
CA ALA A 79 5.76 -10.59 -21.34
C ALA A 79 5.09 -9.77 -20.24
N LEU A 80 5.35 -8.46 -20.25
CA LEU A 80 4.73 -7.51 -19.33
C LEU A 80 3.24 -7.37 -19.62
N LEU A 81 2.40 -7.73 -18.65
CA LEU A 81 0.94 -7.57 -18.76
C LEU A 81 0.45 -6.27 -18.15
N ALA A 82 0.99 -5.92 -16.98
CA ALA A 82 0.60 -4.72 -16.27
C ALA A 82 1.73 -4.25 -15.34
N GLU A 83 1.82 -2.93 -15.18
CA GLU A 83 2.62 -2.29 -14.15
C GLU A 83 1.72 -1.34 -13.36
N SER A 84 1.81 -1.41 -12.03
CA SER A 84 1.03 -0.58 -11.12
C SER A 84 1.90 -0.02 -10.01
N LEU A 85 1.62 1.19 -9.56
CA LEU A 85 2.29 1.77 -8.40
C LEU A 85 1.53 1.38 -7.13
N VAL A 86 2.23 1.00 -6.08
CA VAL A 86 1.69 0.80 -4.74
C VAL A 86 2.18 1.92 -3.86
N ARG A 87 1.25 2.70 -3.34
CA ARG A 87 1.53 3.74 -2.36
C ARG A 87 1.06 3.27 -1.00
N VAL A 88 1.99 3.18 -0.06
CA VAL A 88 1.72 2.81 1.32
C VAL A 88 1.79 4.05 2.19
N SER A 89 0.69 4.34 2.87
CA SER A 89 0.53 5.53 3.74
C SER A 89 0.05 5.14 5.12
N ALA A 90 0.16 6.03 6.11
CA ALA A 90 -0.38 5.77 7.44
C ALA A 90 -1.90 5.64 7.32
N ALA A 91 -2.48 4.74 8.12
CA ALA A 91 -3.88 4.89 8.48
C ALA A 91 -4.04 6.26 9.18
N SER A 92 -4.60 7.23 8.47
CA SER A 92 -4.88 8.56 9.01
C SER A 92 -6.08 8.57 9.94
N ASP A 93 -6.80 7.46 10.02
CA ASP A 93 -8.00 7.34 10.81
C ASP A 93 -7.59 7.28 12.29
N SER A 94 -7.64 8.44 12.93
CA SER A 94 -7.46 8.64 14.37
C SER A 94 -6.03 8.52 14.91
N ILE A 95 -5.00 8.71 14.08
CA ILE A 95 -3.62 8.81 14.58
C ILE A 95 -3.27 10.25 14.94
N LEU A 96 -2.86 10.47 16.20
CA LEU A 96 -2.28 11.71 16.71
C LEU A 96 -0.76 11.56 16.79
N THR A 97 -0.03 12.48 16.14
CA THR A 97 1.43 12.56 16.28
C THR A 97 1.80 13.71 17.20
N VAL A 98 2.58 13.41 18.24
CA VAL A 98 3.13 14.39 19.19
C VAL A 98 4.61 14.59 18.87
N GLN A 99 4.99 15.81 18.48
CA GLN A 99 6.37 16.18 18.19
C GLN A 99 6.95 17.00 19.34
N ARG A 100 8.04 16.52 19.96
CA ARG A 100 8.80 17.17 21.03
C ARG A 100 10.25 17.34 20.59
N GLY A 101 10.52 18.41 19.86
CA GLY A 101 11.84 18.61 19.24
C GLY A 101 12.11 17.53 18.18
N LEU A 102 13.19 16.76 18.36
CA LEU A 102 13.52 15.63 17.49
C LEU A 102 12.78 14.33 17.85
N GLU A 103 12.08 14.31 18.99
CA GLU A 103 11.33 13.15 19.43
C GLU A 103 9.92 13.19 18.85
N ARG A 104 9.53 12.12 18.18
CA ARG A 104 8.19 11.94 17.63
C ARG A 104 7.53 10.74 18.30
N GLU A 105 6.29 10.90 18.71
CA GLU A 105 5.47 9.82 19.30
C GLU A 105 4.14 9.76 18.57
N SER A 106 3.68 8.55 18.25
CA SER A 106 2.39 8.34 17.59
C SER A 106 1.37 7.69 18.53
N TYR A 107 0.10 8.06 18.41
CA TYR A 107 -1.00 7.58 19.24
C TYR A 107 -2.22 7.27 18.37
N SER A 108 -2.99 6.25 18.71
CA SER A 108 -4.29 5.97 18.09
C SER A 108 -5.43 6.33 19.05
N CYS A 109 -6.33 7.22 18.65
CA CYS A 109 -7.30 7.87 19.54
C CYS A 109 -8.75 7.54 19.15
N THR A 110 -9.31 6.48 19.75
CA THR A 110 -10.74 6.14 19.59
C THR A 110 -11.31 5.45 20.86
N PRO A 111 -12.06 6.13 21.76
CA PRO A 111 -12.12 7.56 22.05
C PRO A 111 -10.99 8.05 23.00
N ILE A 112 -10.22 7.12 23.58
CA ILE A 112 -9.06 7.41 24.42
C ILE A 112 -7.80 7.11 23.59
N CYS A 113 -6.80 7.98 23.67
CA CYS A 113 -5.53 7.80 22.97
C CYS A 113 -4.72 6.67 23.59
N GLN A 114 -4.40 5.67 22.77
CA GLN A 114 -3.51 4.56 23.12
C GLN A 114 -2.17 4.73 22.36
N PRO A 115 -1.04 4.38 22.98
CA PRO A 115 0.25 4.38 22.30
C PRO A 115 0.23 3.53 21.02
N SER A 116 0.68 4.08 19.90
CA SER A 116 0.89 3.33 18.67
C SER A 116 2.30 3.56 18.16
N VAL A 117 3.03 2.50 17.83
CA VAL A 117 4.39 2.66 17.30
C VAL A 117 4.32 2.86 15.80
N GLN A 118 4.90 3.95 15.31
CA GLN A 118 5.08 4.17 13.88
C GLN A 118 6.54 4.30 13.49
N LEU A 119 6.85 3.94 12.25
CA LEU A 119 8.16 4.10 11.66
C LEU A 119 8.53 5.59 11.60
N GLY A 120 9.61 5.95 12.27
CA GLY A 120 10.05 7.35 12.43
C GLY A 120 9.74 7.95 13.80
N ASP A 121 9.10 7.20 14.71
CA ASP A 121 8.98 7.61 16.11
C ASP A 121 10.34 7.54 16.83
N ALA A 122 10.46 8.26 17.95
CA ALA A 122 11.67 8.32 18.75
C ALA A 122 12.11 6.92 19.16
N GLN A 123 13.41 6.62 19.03
CA GLN A 123 13.97 5.28 19.26
C GLN A 123 13.57 4.69 20.63
N LYS A 124 13.57 5.54 21.67
CA LYS A 124 13.15 5.14 23.02
C LYS A 124 11.67 4.71 23.05
N TYR A 125 10.77 5.55 22.54
CA TYR A 125 9.34 5.27 22.48
C TYR A 125 9.03 4.03 21.61
N PHE A 126 9.66 3.93 20.44
CA PHE A 126 9.56 2.79 19.54
C PHE A 126 9.98 1.49 20.23
N GLY A 127 11.12 1.50 20.93
CA GLY A 127 11.64 0.34 21.64
C GLY A 127 10.76 -0.10 22.82
N GLU A 128 10.30 0.85 23.64
CA GLU A 128 9.47 0.57 24.82
C GLU A 128 8.09 0.00 24.43
N VAL A 129 7.36 0.69 23.57
CA VAL A 129 6.00 0.28 23.16
C VAL A 129 6.05 -0.94 22.22
N GLY A 130 7.07 -1.03 21.35
CA GLY A 130 7.31 -2.20 20.50
C GLY A 130 7.67 -3.45 21.31
N GLY A 131 8.46 -3.28 22.38
CA GLY A 131 8.77 -4.34 23.33
C GLY A 131 7.52 -4.85 24.07
N GLN A 132 6.67 -3.96 24.55
CA GLN A 132 5.38 -4.33 25.18
C GLN A 132 4.47 -5.10 24.22
N THR A 133 4.39 -4.65 22.96
CA THR A 133 3.60 -5.32 21.92
C THR A 133 4.13 -6.72 21.64
N THR A 134 5.44 -6.88 21.52
CA THR A 134 6.10 -8.17 21.32
C THR A 134 5.85 -9.11 22.50
N ALA A 135 6.01 -8.63 23.73
CA ALA A 135 5.74 -9.41 24.93
C ALA A 135 4.27 -9.87 25.00
N ARG A 136 3.32 -8.98 24.73
CA ARG A 136 1.89 -9.32 24.65
C ARG A 136 1.62 -10.37 23.57
N ASN A 137 2.21 -10.22 22.38
CA ASN A 137 2.03 -11.18 21.29
C ASN A 137 2.58 -12.55 21.67
N ASN A 138 3.76 -12.61 22.32
CA ASN A 138 4.32 -13.87 22.80
C ASN A 138 3.44 -14.55 23.86
N LEU A 139 2.78 -13.78 24.74
CA LEU A 139 1.80 -14.29 25.69
C LEU A 139 0.51 -14.76 25.00
N ALA A 140 0.06 -14.04 23.98
CA ALA A 140 -1.18 -14.33 23.24
C ALA A 140 -1.06 -15.53 22.30
N VAL A 141 0.14 -15.77 21.74
CA VAL A 141 0.44 -16.92 20.88
C VAL A 141 0.55 -18.22 21.71
N GLY A 142 0.43 -18.14 23.04
CA GLY A 142 0.11 -19.24 23.95
C GLY A 142 0.88 -20.52 23.67
N THR A 143 1.99 -20.74 24.38
CA THR A 143 2.80 -21.97 24.41
C THR A 143 2.09 -23.21 23.84
N ASN A 144 2.11 -23.39 22.51
CA ASN A 144 1.81 -24.66 21.88
C ASN A 144 3.07 -25.52 22.04
N ARG A 145 3.18 -26.13 23.21
CA ARG A 145 3.96 -27.35 23.43
C ARG A 145 2.99 -28.46 23.82
#